data_AF-A0AAW1ZJ22-F1
#
_entry.id   AF-A0AAW1ZJ22-F1
#
_cell.length_a   1.000
_cell.length_b   1.000
_cell.length_c   1.000
_cell.angle_alpha   90.00
_cell.angle_beta   90.00
_cell.angle_gamma   90.00
#
_symmetry.space_group_name_H-M   'P 1'
#
loop_
_entity.id
_entity.type
_entity.pdbx_description
1 polymer ?
#
loop_
_entity_poly.entity_id
_entity_poly.type
_entity_poly.pdbx_seq_one_letter_code
_entity_poly.pdbx_strand_id
1 'polypeptide(L)'
;MEILGSTFDDSVFEESRSRVSAALPTYEPKLCEPLWFCADVNVEDALEEQKTLKFRGDLAYRRKQYQVALDEYASCLLLIPAGNTSVKRDVLEGIARCCCHLGKKEEALKACEKLRTEVSNTCHLTCVLQLELSIHDHYRELTNSISSLQQLCCLHPYHPWHWLNLAMSFQRLLESESCPERSSTEEEHEKQQGKNNNLALKTIMCLIRTRLLIEILQIQQFSFVLENSQRALQDIEEALHALQPTEKMIHTISEVMAEDLNPEKMREESQDGESLSGLYIKDFDERWWNKLHTKLQEETAA
;
A
#
# COMPACT_ATOMS: atom_id res chain seq x y z
N MET A 1 -22.14 -47.29 6.40
CA MET A 1 -21.40 -46.30 7.20
C MET A 1 -20.30 -45.79 6.29
N GLU A 2 -20.61 -44.75 5.52
CA GLU A 2 -19.74 -44.26 4.45
C GLU A 2 -18.79 -43.21 5.02
N ILE A 3 -17.50 -43.41 4.75
CA ILE A 3 -16.42 -42.52 5.17
C ILE A 3 -16.44 -41.32 4.22
N LEU A 4 -16.97 -40.19 4.69
CA LEU A 4 -16.85 -38.91 4.01
C LEU A 4 -15.37 -38.51 3.95
N GLY A 5 -14.83 -38.39 2.73
CA GLY A 5 -13.57 -37.66 2.48
C GLY A 5 -12.43 -38.41 1.79
N SER A 6 -12.65 -39.60 1.23
CA SER A 6 -11.60 -40.36 0.51
C SER A 6 -12.00 -40.86 -0.88
N THR A 7 -12.85 -40.14 -1.61
CA THR A 7 -12.98 -40.36 -3.05
C THR A 7 -11.94 -39.49 -3.73
N PHE A 8 -10.75 -40.06 -3.95
CA PHE A 8 -9.77 -39.48 -4.87
C PHE A 8 -10.42 -39.43 -6.25
N ASP A 9 -10.40 -38.27 -6.90
CA ASP A 9 -11.01 -38.09 -8.22
C ASP A 9 -10.11 -38.75 -9.26
N ASP A 10 -10.41 -40.00 -9.60
CA ASP A 10 -9.70 -40.79 -10.60
C ASP A 10 -9.81 -40.21 -12.03
N SER A 11 -10.60 -39.15 -12.25
CA SER A 11 -10.64 -38.44 -13.54
C SER A 11 -9.30 -37.80 -13.93
N VAL A 12 -8.38 -37.62 -12.96
CA VAL A 12 -7.01 -37.14 -13.22
C VAL A 12 -6.15 -38.22 -13.90
N PHE A 13 -6.51 -39.50 -13.76
CA PHE A 13 -5.84 -40.64 -14.39
C PHE A 13 -6.61 -41.20 -15.60
N GLU A 14 -7.67 -40.53 -16.06
CA GLU A 14 -8.34 -40.88 -17.30
C GLU A 14 -7.37 -40.89 -18.49
N GLU A 15 -7.57 -41.84 -19.42
CA GLU A 15 -6.79 -41.93 -20.65
C GLU A 15 -6.71 -40.57 -21.33
N SER A 16 -5.48 -40.15 -21.65
CA SER A 16 -5.20 -38.86 -22.27
C SER A 16 -6.17 -38.63 -23.41
N ARG A 17 -6.99 -37.56 -23.34
CA ARG A 17 -7.84 -37.13 -24.45
C ARG A 17 -6.99 -37.18 -25.71
N SER A 18 -7.48 -37.82 -26.76
CA SER A 18 -6.77 -37.92 -28.04
C SER A 18 -6.41 -36.50 -28.48
N ARG A 19 -5.16 -36.10 -28.21
CA ARG A 19 -4.63 -34.85 -28.70
C ARG A 19 -4.57 -35.05 -30.19
N VAL A 20 -5.51 -34.43 -30.90
CA VAL A 20 -5.39 -34.24 -32.34
C VAL A 20 -4.02 -33.63 -32.52
N SER A 21 -3.09 -34.40 -33.09
CA SER A 21 -1.75 -33.94 -33.44
C SER A 21 -1.93 -32.99 -34.63
N ALA A 22 -2.53 -31.84 -34.37
CA ALA A 22 -2.52 -30.74 -35.30
C ALA A 22 -1.09 -30.22 -35.29
N ALA A 23 -0.46 -30.19 -36.46
CA ALA A 23 0.78 -29.46 -36.63
C ALA A 23 0.51 -28.02 -36.17
N LEU A 24 1.10 -27.64 -35.03
CA LEU A 24 1.07 -26.24 -34.61
C LEU A 24 1.76 -25.44 -35.73
N PRO A 25 1.20 -24.29 -36.12
CA PRO A 25 1.86 -23.43 -37.09
C PRO A 25 3.28 -23.13 -36.59
N THR A 26 4.23 -23.05 -37.53
CA THR A 26 5.60 -22.65 -37.23
C THR A 26 5.57 -21.32 -36.48
N TYR A 27 6.07 -21.31 -35.25
CA TYR A 27 6.11 -20.11 -34.43
C TYR A 27 7.12 -19.13 -35.03
N GLU A 28 6.62 -18.04 -35.59
CA GLU A 28 7.43 -16.91 -36.01
C GLU A 28 7.40 -15.84 -34.91
N PRO A 29 8.51 -15.66 -34.16
CA PRO A 29 8.56 -14.63 -33.14
C PRO A 29 8.45 -13.25 -33.78
N LYS A 30 7.62 -12.38 -33.19
CA LYS A 30 7.54 -10.97 -33.62
C LYS A 30 8.87 -10.28 -33.35
N LEU A 31 9.45 -9.65 -34.38
CA LEU A 31 10.61 -8.77 -34.25
C LEU A 31 10.10 -7.38 -33.87
N CYS A 32 10.41 -6.95 -32.64
CA CYS A 32 9.96 -5.65 -32.11
C CYS A 32 11.14 -4.68 -32.06
N GLU A 33 11.22 -3.79 -33.05
CA GLU A 33 12.21 -2.71 -33.06
C GLU A 33 11.98 -1.69 -31.92
N PRO A 34 13.00 -0.94 -31.48
CA PRO A 34 12.81 0.16 -30.52
C PRO A 34 11.72 1.12 -30.99
N LEU A 35 10.80 1.48 -30.08
CA LEU A 35 9.66 2.36 -30.37
C LEU A 35 8.73 1.83 -31.49
N TRP A 36 8.65 0.51 -31.70
CA TRP A 36 7.75 -0.11 -32.70
C TRP A 36 6.31 0.40 -32.60
N PHE A 37 5.85 0.70 -31.39
CA PHE A 37 4.51 1.21 -31.09
C PHE A 37 4.30 2.68 -31.49
N CYS A 38 5.34 3.44 -31.85
CA CYS A 38 5.21 4.83 -32.30
C CYS A 38 4.89 4.97 -33.79
N ALA A 39 4.99 3.90 -34.57
CA ALA A 39 4.65 3.94 -35.99
C ALA A 39 3.12 4.00 -36.16
N ASP A 40 2.65 4.86 -37.07
CA ASP A 40 1.25 4.87 -37.51
C ASP A 40 1.03 3.74 -38.52
N VAL A 41 0.94 2.53 -37.98
CA VAL A 41 0.53 1.34 -38.73
C VAL A 41 -0.97 1.17 -38.50
N ASN A 42 -1.74 0.96 -39.57
CA ASN A 42 -3.14 0.59 -39.44
C ASN A 42 -3.21 -0.80 -38.80
N VAL A 43 -3.50 -0.86 -37.50
CA VAL A 43 -3.56 -2.12 -36.76
C VAL A 43 -4.98 -2.68 -36.88
N GLU A 44 -5.14 -3.74 -37.67
CA GLU A 44 -6.45 -4.39 -37.82
C GLU A 44 -6.86 -5.21 -36.57
N ASP A 45 -5.90 -5.58 -35.73
CA ASP A 45 -6.11 -6.36 -34.50
C ASP A 45 -6.27 -5.46 -33.27
N ALA A 46 -7.48 -5.45 -32.70
CA ALA A 46 -7.82 -4.69 -31.50
C ALA A 46 -6.90 -4.98 -30.30
N LEU A 47 -6.37 -6.21 -30.18
CA LEU A 47 -5.44 -6.56 -29.10
C LEU A 47 -4.06 -5.92 -29.30
N GLU A 48 -3.59 -5.83 -30.53
CA GLU A 48 -2.32 -5.16 -30.85
C GLU A 48 -2.46 -3.64 -30.80
N GLU A 49 -3.63 -3.11 -31.15
CA GLU A 49 -3.96 -1.70 -30.98
C GLU A 49 -3.96 -1.33 -29.49
N GLN A 50 -4.62 -2.13 -28.64
CA GLN A 50 -4.60 -1.96 -27.18
C GLN A 50 -3.17 -1.88 -26.62
N LYS A 51 -2.29 -2.81 -27.02
CA LYS A 51 -0.87 -2.81 -26.59
C LYS A 51 -0.17 -1.54 -27.03
N THR A 52 -0.36 -1.14 -28.29
CA THR A 52 0.25 0.05 -28.88
C THR A 52 -0.12 1.31 -28.09
N LEU A 53 -1.42 1.52 -27.82
CA LEU A 53 -1.92 2.65 -27.03
C LEU A 53 -1.33 2.65 -25.61
N LYS A 54 -1.29 1.50 -24.94
CA LYS A 54 -0.67 1.39 -23.61
C LYS A 54 0.80 1.82 -23.63
N PHE A 55 1.60 1.32 -24.57
CA PHE A 55 3.02 1.66 -24.65
C PHE A 55 3.26 3.13 -25.03
N ARG A 56 2.41 3.71 -25.91
CA ARG A 56 2.41 5.14 -26.21
C ARG A 56 2.13 5.97 -24.96
N GLY A 57 1.12 5.59 -24.18
CA GLY A 57 0.80 6.17 -22.88
C GLY A 57 1.98 6.12 -21.91
N ASP A 58 2.60 4.95 -21.73
CA ASP A 58 3.76 4.76 -20.86
C ASP A 58 4.95 5.64 -21.28
N LEU A 59 5.21 5.74 -22.59
CA LEU A 59 6.27 6.60 -23.12
C LEU A 59 5.96 8.09 -22.90
N ALA A 60 4.73 8.51 -23.18
CA ALA A 60 4.29 9.89 -22.97
C ALA A 60 4.37 10.27 -21.48
N TYR A 61 3.99 9.37 -20.58
CA TYR A 61 4.12 9.55 -19.14
C TYR A 61 5.59 9.76 -18.72
N ARG A 62 6.51 8.90 -19.21
CA ARG A 62 7.95 9.06 -18.95
C ARG A 62 8.51 10.38 -19.49
N ARG A 63 7.95 10.89 -20.59
CA ARG A 63 8.29 12.21 -21.15
C ARG A 63 7.59 13.39 -20.45
N LYS A 64 6.83 13.13 -19.38
CA LYS A 64 6.01 14.11 -18.64
C LYS A 64 4.93 14.79 -19.48
N GLN A 65 4.50 14.15 -20.56
CA GLN A 65 3.41 14.60 -21.41
C GLN A 65 2.09 14.02 -20.89
N TYR A 66 1.69 14.44 -19.69
CA TYR A 66 0.63 13.77 -18.92
C TYR A 66 -0.75 13.81 -19.60
N GLN A 67 -1.08 14.88 -20.33
CA GLN A 67 -2.34 14.93 -21.07
C GLN A 67 -2.35 13.93 -22.23
N VAL A 68 -1.26 13.84 -22.99
CA VAL A 68 -1.12 12.85 -24.08
C VAL A 68 -1.18 11.43 -23.52
N ALA A 69 -0.48 11.17 -22.41
CA ALA A 69 -0.53 9.86 -21.76
C ALA A 69 -1.95 9.49 -21.31
N LEU A 70 -2.68 10.46 -20.74
CA LEU A 70 -4.06 10.27 -20.32
C LEU A 70 -4.98 9.91 -21.50
N ASP A 71 -4.84 10.60 -22.63
CA ASP A 71 -5.66 10.36 -23.83
C ASP A 71 -5.38 8.97 -24.44
N GLU A 72 -4.10 8.56 -24.48
CA GLU A 72 -3.67 7.22 -24.90
C GLU A 72 -4.20 6.13 -23.96
N TYR A 73 -4.08 6.32 -22.65
CA TYR A 73 -4.63 5.37 -21.67
C TYR A 73 -6.15 5.29 -21.71
N ALA A 74 -6.85 6.41 -21.88
CA ALA A 74 -8.30 6.43 -22.01
C ALA A 74 -8.76 5.66 -23.26
N SER A 75 -8.06 5.83 -24.38
CA SER A 75 -8.31 5.08 -25.62
C SER A 75 -8.02 3.59 -25.42
N CYS A 76 -6.90 3.25 -24.77
CA CYS A 76 -6.54 1.87 -24.42
C CYS A 76 -7.62 1.21 -23.57
N LEU A 77 -8.16 1.92 -22.57
CA LEU A 77 -9.18 1.42 -21.65
C LEU A 77 -10.45 0.93 -22.35
N LEU A 78 -10.82 1.57 -23.47
CA LEU A 78 -12.00 1.20 -24.27
C LEU A 78 -11.81 -0.13 -25.01
N LEU A 79 -10.57 -0.52 -25.29
CA LEU A 79 -10.23 -1.75 -26.02
C LEU A 79 -9.95 -2.94 -25.08
N ILE A 80 -9.96 -2.74 -23.77
CA ILE A 80 -9.63 -3.81 -22.81
C ILE A 80 -10.83 -4.75 -22.62
N PRO A 81 -10.69 -6.06 -22.90
CA PRO A 81 -11.74 -7.03 -22.60
C PRO A 81 -12.00 -7.12 -21.10
N ALA A 82 -13.26 -7.35 -20.70
CA ALA A 82 -13.64 -7.41 -19.29
C ALA A 82 -12.86 -8.46 -18.46
N GLY A 83 -12.39 -9.55 -19.09
CA GLY A 83 -11.59 -10.58 -18.43
C GLY A 83 -10.11 -10.23 -18.23
N ASN A 84 -9.59 -9.17 -18.85
CA ASN A 84 -8.18 -8.78 -18.75
C ASN A 84 -7.96 -7.76 -17.62
N THR A 85 -8.10 -8.23 -16.38
CA THR A 85 -7.98 -7.42 -15.17
C THR A 85 -6.58 -6.82 -15.00
N SER A 86 -5.53 -7.56 -15.36
CA SER A 86 -4.15 -7.10 -15.21
C SER A 86 -3.86 -5.83 -16.02
N VAL A 87 -4.18 -5.83 -17.32
CA VAL A 87 -3.95 -4.64 -18.16
C VAL A 87 -4.89 -3.50 -17.77
N LYS A 88 -6.14 -3.82 -17.42
CA LYS A 88 -7.10 -2.82 -16.94
C LYS A 88 -6.58 -2.08 -15.70
N ARG A 89 -6.03 -2.81 -14.73
CA ARG A 89 -5.47 -2.22 -13.51
C ARG A 89 -4.28 -1.31 -13.82
N ASP A 90 -3.34 -1.76 -14.65
CA ASP A 90 -2.17 -0.98 -15.04
C ASP A 90 -2.57 0.33 -15.75
N VAL A 91 -3.52 0.26 -16.68
CA VAL A 91 -4.03 1.44 -17.40
C VAL A 91 -4.77 2.40 -16.46
N LEU A 92 -5.62 1.91 -15.55
CA LEU A 92 -6.29 2.75 -14.56
C LEU A 92 -5.31 3.43 -13.60
N GLU A 93 -4.24 2.73 -13.21
CA GLU A 93 -3.16 3.28 -12.39
C GLU A 93 -2.39 4.39 -13.16
N GLY A 94 -2.12 4.17 -14.44
CA GLY A 94 -1.57 5.19 -15.36
C GLY A 94 -2.47 6.43 -15.47
N ILE A 95 -3.78 6.23 -15.64
CA ILE A 95 -4.79 7.31 -15.65
C ILE A 95 -4.74 8.10 -14.35
N ALA A 96 -4.78 7.42 -13.20
CA ALA A 96 -4.77 8.07 -11.89
C ALA A 96 -3.52 8.95 -11.70
N ARG A 97 -2.33 8.43 -12.06
CA ARG A 97 -1.07 9.18 -11.99
C ARG A 97 -1.05 10.38 -12.94
N CYS A 98 -1.56 10.23 -14.16
CA CYS A 98 -1.67 11.35 -15.10
C CYS A 98 -2.60 12.44 -14.56
N CYS A 99 -3.80 12.06 -14.09
CA CYS A 99 -4.77 12.99 -13.50
C CYS A 99 -4.17 13.70 -12.28
N CYS A 100 -3.44 12.99 -11.43
CA CYS A 100 -2.73 13.56 -10.29
C CYS A 100 -1.78 14.69 -10.72
N HIS A 101 -0.89 14.41 -11.68
CA HIS A 101 0.07 15.41 -12.21
C HIS A 101 -0.58 16.57 -12.98
N LEU A 102 -1.79 16.39 -13.51
CA LEU A 102 -2.55 17.42 -14.21
C LEU A 102 -3.38 18.32 -13.27
N GLY A 103 -3.33 18.09 -11.94
CA GLY A 103 -4.16 18.84 -11.00
C GLY A 103 -5.61 18.36 -10.92
N LYS A 104 -5.95 17.21 -11.53
CA LYS A 104 -7.30 16.64 -11.60
C LYS A 104 -7.51 15.60 -10.48
N LYS A 105 -7.56 16.07 -9.24
CA LYS A 105 -7.60 15.21 -8.05
C LYS A 105 -8.78 14.25 -8.04
N GLU A 106 -9.98 14.74 -8.29
CA GLU A 106 -11.22 13.95 -8.22
C GLU A 106 -11.23 12.83 -9.27
N GLU A 107 -10.69 13.09 -10.46
CA GLU A 107 -10.55 12.07 -11.50
C GLU A 107 -9.52 10.99 -11.11
N ALA A 108 -8.42 11.39 -10.45
CA ALA A 108 -7.43 10.45 -9.95
C ALA A 108 -8.01 9.53 -8.87
N LEU A 109 -8.78 10.08 -7.92
CA LEU A 109 -9.46 9.30 -6.88
C LEU A 109 -10.55 8.41 -7.47
N LYS A 110 -11.31 8.88 -8.47
CA LYS A 110 -12.29 8.05 -9.18
C LYS A 110 -11.64 6.84 -9.89
N ALA A 111 -10.42 6.98 -10.39
CA ALA A 111 -9.67 5.86 -10.94
C ALA A 111 -9.26 4.85 -9.83
N CYS A 112 -8.88 5.34 -8.64
CA CYS A 112 -8.61 4.50 -7.48
C CYS A 112 -9.86 3.74 -7.01
N GLU A 113 -11.02 4.39 -6.96
CA GLU A 113 -12.30 3.74 -6.63
C GLU A 113 -12.62 2.59 -7.59
N LYS A 114 -12.42 2.79 -8.90
CA LYS A 114 -12.57 1.71 -9.89
C LYS A 114 -11.62 0.56 -9.61
N LEU A 115 -10.34 0.85 -9.36
CA LEU A 115 -9.35 -0.17 -9.00
C LEU A 115 -9.75 -0.94 -7.73
N ARG A 116 -10.35 -0.25 -6.75
CA ARG A 116 -10.80 -0.81 -5.47
C ARG A 116 -11.92 -1.84 -5.66
N THR A 117 -12.82 -1.64 -6.63
CA THR A 117 -13.89 -2.62 -6.95
C THR A 117 -13.38 -3.95 -7.52
N GLU A 118 -12.14 -3.99 -8.01
CA GLU A 118 -11.53 -5.15 -8.66
C GLU A 118 -10.36 -5.73 -7.86
N VAL A 119 -10.32 -5.43 -6.57
CA VAL A 119 -9.32 -5.99 -5.66
C VAL A 119 -9.74 -7.40 -5.27
N SER A 120 -8.84 -8.37 -5.48
CA SER A 120 -9.06 -9.77 -5.13
C SER A 120 -8.06 -10.29 -4.09
N ASN A 121 -6.91 -9.65 -3.97
CA ASN A 121 -5.83 -10.08 -3.08
C ASN A 121 -5.15 -8.89 -2.39
N THR A 122 -4.28 -9.18 -1.42
CA THR A 122 -3.53 -8.18 -0.64
C THR A 122 -2.65 -7.30 -1.52
N CYS A 123 -1.98 -7.85 -2.55
CA CYS A 123 -1.17 -7.07 -3.48
C CYS A 123 -1.99 -6.01 -4.21
N HIS A 124 -3.17 -6.40 -4.72
CA HIS A 124 -4.08 -5.49 -5.41
C HIS A 124 -4.51 -4.34 -4.50
N LEU A 125 -4.80 -4.63 -3.24
CA LEU A 125 -5.19 -3.61 -2.26
C LEU A 125 -4.02 -2.69 -1.93
N THR A 126 -2.84 -3.26 -1.78
CA THR A 126 -1.59 -2.53 -1.49
C THR A 126 -1.30 -1.49 -2.56
N CYS A 127 -1.35 -1.88 -3.84
CA CYS A 127 -1.14 -0.94 -4.95
C CYS A 127 -2.14 0.22 -4.94
N VAL A 128 -3.43 -0.07 -4.64
CA VAL A 128 -4.47 0.97 -4.56
C VAL A 128 -4.20 1.92 -3.40
N LEU A 129 -3.89 1.40 -2.21
CA LEU A 129 -3.59 2.22 -1.03
C LEU A 129 -2.33 3.07 -1.22
N GLN A 130 -1.29 2.54 -1.86
CA GLN A 130 -0.07 3.28 -2.19
C GLN A 130 -0.33 4.38 -3.22
N LEU A 131 -1.20 4.12 -4.20
CA LEU A 131 -1.62 5.12 -5.19
C LEU A 131 -2.44 6.25 -4.54
N GLU A 132 -3.42 5.90 -3.70
CA GLU A 132 -4.18 6.87 -2.90
C GLU A 132 -3.26 7.71 -2.02
N LEU A 133 -2.32 7.08 -1.30
CA LEU A 133 -1.31 7.78 -0.49
C LEU A 133 -0.50 8.78 -1.32
N SER A 134 0.01 8.35 -2.48
CA SER A 134 0.78 9.22 -3.39
C SER A 134 -0.04 10.41 -3.89
N ILE A 135 -1.34 10.20 -4.19
CA ILE A 135 -2.25 11.28 -4.57
C ILE A 135 -2.45 12.24 -3.39
N HIS A 136 -2.81 11.75 -2.20
CA HIS A 136 -3.03 12.60 -1.03
C HIS A 136 -1.76 13.39 -0.65
N ASP A 137 -0.58 12.78 -0.72
CA ASP A 137 0.71 13.45 -0.48
C ASP A 137 0.97 14.55 -1.53
N HIS A 138 0.66 14.31 -2.80
CA HIS A 138 0.79 15.32 -3.86
C HIS A 138 -0.07 16.57 -3.58
N TYR A 139 -1.28 16.37 -3.07
CA TYR A 139 -2.22 17.45 -2.72
C TYR A 139 -2.08 17.92 -1.25
N ARG A 140 -1.10 17.41 -0.50
CA ARG A 140 -0.82 17.75 0.92
C ARG A 140 -1.98 17.47 1.87
N GLU A 141 -2.77 16.44 1.61
CA GLU A 141 -3.90 16.03 2.44
C GLU A 141 -3.47 15.03 3.53
N LEU A 142 -2.84 15.57 4.58
CA LEU A 142 -2.23 14.76 5.64
C LEU A 142 -3.19 13.76 6.27
N THR A 143 -4.44 14.14 6.54
CA THR A 143 -5.42 13.24 7.18
C THR A 143 -5.75 12.03 6.30
N ASN A 144 -5.87 12.24 4.99
CA ASN A 144 -6.13 11.16 4.04
C ASN A 144 -4.90 10.28 3.83
N SER A 145 -3.70 10.88 3.78
CA SER A 145 -2.43 10.12 3.75
C SER A 145 -2.28 9.23 4.99
N ILE A 146 -2.60 9.74 6.18
CA ILE A 146 -2.61 8.97 7.44
C ILE A 146 -3.60 7.81 7.34
N SER A 147 -4.81 8.02 6.83
CA SER A 147 -5.80 6.95 6.67
C SER A 147 -5.32 5.84 5.73
N SER A 148 -4.71 6.19 4.60
CA SER A 148 -4.11 5.20 3.69
C SER A 148 -2.95 4.44 4.36
N LEU A 149 -2.10 5.12 5.12
CA LEU A 149 -0.98 4.52 5.86
C LEU A 149 -1.46 3.59 6.99
N GLN A 150 -2.52 3.95 7.72
CA GLN A 150 -3.13 3.08 8.73
C GLN A 150 -3.66 1.79 8.09
N GLN A 151 -4.36 1.87 6.95
CA GLN A 151 -4.80 0.69 6.21
C GLN A 151 -3.62 -0.16 5.73
N LEU A 152 -2.53 0.46 5.25
CA LEU A 152 -1.30 -0.25 4.88
C LEU A 152 -0.65 -0.95 6.07
N CYS A 153 -0.64 -0.34 7.26
CA CYS A 153 -0.14 -0.97 8.48
C CYS A 153 -1.04 -2.14 8.92
N CYS A 154 -2.36 -2.02 8.79
CA CYS A 154 -3.29 -3.12 9.09
C CYS A 154 -3.10 -4.31 8.13
N LEU A 155 -2.90 -4.03 6.84
CA LEU A 155 -2.68 -5.02 5.80
C LEU A 155 -1.30 -5.69 5.92
N HIS A 156 -0.27 -4.90 6.23
CA HIS A 156 1.13 -5.32 6.31
C HIS A 156 1.72 -4.99 7.69
N PRO A 157 1.31 -5.69 8.76
CA PRO A 157 1.66 -5.34 10.13
C PRO A 157 3.16 -5.49 10.45
N TYR A 158 3.90 -6.18 9.59
CA TYR A 158 5.34 -6.44 9.73
C TYR A 158 6.22 -5.57 8.82
N HIS A 159 5.64 -4.65 8.04
CA HIS A 159 6.40 -3.80 7.13
C HIS A 159 6.87 -2.51 7.84
N PRO A 160 8.15 -2.40 8.27
CA PRO A 160 8.62 -1.32 9.14
C PRO A 160 8.44 0.08 8.52
N TRP A 161 8.63 0.21 7.20
CA TRP A 161 8.58 1.52 6.55
C TRP A 161 7.17 2.12 6.46
N HIS A 162 6.11 1.28 6.49
CA HIS A 162 4.74 1.82 6.58
C HIS A 162 4.51 2.48 7.95
N TRP A 163 4.99 1.83 9.01
CA TRP A 163 4.94 2.36 10.37
C TRP A 163 5.77 3.64 10.51
N LEU A 164 6.97 3.69 9.91
CA LEU A 164 7.80 4.88 9.94
C LEU A 164 7.13 6.06 9.23
N ASN A 165 6.59 5.83 8.03
CA ASN A 165 5.87 6.85 7.27
C ASN A 165 4.62 7.34 8.03
N LEU A 166 3.94 6.44 8.74
CA LEU A 166 2.80 6.79 9.59
C LEU A 166 3.23 7.66 10.79
N ALA A 167 4.34 7.32 11.46
CA ALA A 167 4.90 8.14 12.53
C ALA A 167 5.24 9.55 12.04
N MET A 168 5.95 9.66 10.91
CA MET A 168 6.31 10.95 10.31
C MET A 168 5.05 11.76 9.92
N SER A 169 4.00 11.10 9.47
CA SER A 169 2.74 11.78 9.10
C SER A 169 2.00 12.31 10.32
N PHE A 170 1.94 11.54 11.43
CA PHE A 170 1.40 12.02 12.69
C PHE A 170 2.21 13.19 13.25
N GLN A 171 3.54 13.12 13.17
CA GLN A 171 4.41 14.20 13.61
C GLN A 171 4.17 15.50 12.80
N ARG A 172 4.08 15.42 11.47
CA ARG A 172 3.77 16.58 10.62
C ARG A 172 2.41 17.18 10.95
N LEU A 173 1.42 16.35 11.26
CA LEU A 173 0.09 16.81 11.65
C LEU A 173 0.13 17.51 13.02
N LEU A 174 0.88 16.96 13.99
CA LEU A 174 1.12 17.58 15.29
C LEU A 174 1.81 18.95 15.15
N GLU A 175 2.84 19.04 14.30
CA GLU A 175 3.53 20.29 14.00
C GLU A 175 2.59 21.32 13.36
N SER A 176 1.73 20.90 12.42
CA SER A 176 0.76 21.81 11.79
C SER A 176 -0.29 22.34 12.77
N GLU A 177 -0.71 21.52 13.75
CA GLU A 177 -1.72 21.87 14.76
C GLU A 177 -1.14 22.67 15.94
N SER A 178 0.19 22.70 16.09
CA SER A 178 0.88 23.47 17.13
C SER A 178 0.98 24.98 16.82
N CYS A 179 0.58 25.41 15.62
CA CYS A 179 0.56 26.82 15.24
C CYS A 179 -0.67 27.52 15.83
N PRO A 180 -0.52 28.51 16.73
CA PRO A 180 -1.66 29.09 17.44
C PRO A 180 -2.49 30.02 16.52
N GLU A 181 -3.70 29.59 16.16
CA GLU A 181 -4.74 30.52 15.73
C GLU A 181 -5.27 31.29 16.95
N ARG A 182 -5.24 32.63 16.87
CA ARG A 182 -5.39 33.55 18.01
C ARG A 182 -6.82 33.70 18.57
N SER A 183 -7.72 32.73 18.41
CA SER A 183 -9.13 32.91 18.81
C SER A 183 -9.87 31.63 19.19
N SER A 184 -9.29 30.79 20.06
CA SER A 184 -10.00 29.64 20.62
C SER A 184 -10.50 29.90 22.04
N THR A 185 -11.71 29.45 22.33
CA THR A 185 -12.32 29.44 23.67
C THR A 185 -11.61 28.43 24.59
N GLU A 186 -11.78 28.56 25.92
CA GLU A 186 -11.14 27.65 26.90
C GLU A 186 -11.47 26.17 26.64
N GLU A 187 -12.72 25.85 26.26
CA GLU A 187 -13.13 24.48 25.91
C GLU A 187 -12.49 23.96 24.61
N GLU A 188 -12.21 24.83 23.65
CA GLU A 188 -11.52 24.46 22.40
C GLU A 188 -10.04 24.21 22.64
N HIS A 189 -9.42 24.97 23.55
CA HIS A 189 -8.04 24.75 23.98
C HIS A 189 -7.84 23.39 24.65
N GLU A 190 -8.74 22.99 25.56
CA GLU A 190 -8.66 21.68 26.22
C GLU A 190 -8.82 20.52 25.24
N LYS A 191 -9.77 20.62 24.31
CA LYS A 191 -9.98 19.61 23.25
C LYS A 191 -8.78 19.52 22.32
N GLN A 192 -8.20 20.65 21.93
CA GLN A 192 -7.02 20.70 21.06
C GLN A 192 -5.79 20.12 21.77
N GLN A 193 -5.60 20.40 23.05
CA GLN A 193 -4.52 19.81 23.85
C GLN A 193 -4.66 18.29 23.95
N GLY A 194 -5.88 17.78 24.21
CA GLY A 194 -6.14 16.33 24.23
C GLY A 194 -5.86 15.65 22.89
N LYS A 195 -6.25 16.29 21.78
CA LYS A 195 -5.95 15.82 20.42
C LYS A 195 -4.45 15.80 20.12
N ASN A 196 -3.73 16.85 20.47
CA ASN A 196 -2.27 16.93 20.30
C ASN A 196 -1.55 15.85 21.13
N ASN A 197 -1.98 15.61 22.37
CA ASN A 197 -1.45 14.53 23.20
C ASN A 197 -1.66 13.16 22.54
N ASN A 198 -2.84 12.93 21.96
CA ASN A 198 -3.13 11.69 21.24
C ASN A 198 -2.26 11.53 19.99
N LEU A 199 -2.05 12.60 19.21
CA LEU A 199 -1.16 12.59 18.05
C LEU A 199 0.29 12.31 18.44
N ALA A 200 0.78 12.93 19.52
CA ALA A 200 2.11 12.65 20.06
C ALA A 200 2.24 11.18 20.47
N LEU A 201 1.24 10.64 21.18
CA LEU A 201 1.24 9.24 21.59
C LEU A 201 1.18 8.28 20.40
N LYS A 202 0.36 8.56 19.37
CA LYS A 202 0.33 7.79 18.13
C LYS A 202 1.67 7.84 17.39
N THR A 203 2.35 9.00 17.39
CA THR A 203 3.70 9.14 16.83
C THR A 203 4.68 8.22 17.54
N ILE A 204 4.76 8.29 18.88
CA ILE A 204 5.66 7.48 19.71
C ILE A 204 5.38 5.98 19.52
N MET A 205 4.10 5.60 19.49
CA MET A 205 3.66 4.22 19.24
C MET A 205 4.19 3.69 17.89
N CYS A 206 4.04 4.48 16.82
CA CYS A 206 4.51 4.09 15.49
C CYS A 206 6.05 4.06 15.40
N LEU A 207 6.76 4.97 16.07
CA LEU A 207 8.23 4.95 16.17
C LEU A 207 8.73 3.69 16.89
N ILE A 208 8.16 3.37 18.05
CA ILE A 208 8.52 2.16 18.81
C ILE A 208 8.22 0.89 17.99
N ARG A 209 7.05 0.82 17.35
CA ARG A 209 6.71 -0.30 16.46
C ARG A 209 7.70 -0.46 15.32
N THR A 210 8.10 0.64 14.68
CA THR A 210 9.10 0.64 13.62
C THR A 210 10.44 0.10 14.14
N ARG A 211 10.90 0.60 15.29
CA ARG A 211 12.15 0.17 15.93
C ARG A 211 12.16 -1.34 16.18
N LEU A 212 11.12 -1.86 16.83
CA LEU A 212 10.97 -3.30 17.11
C LEU A 212 11.03 -4.15 15.82
N LEU A 213 10.32 -3.73 14.78
CA LEU A 213 10.32 -4.44 13.49
C LEU A 213 11.70 -4.43 12.83
N ILE A 214 12.37 -3.28 12.79
CA ILE A 214 13.71 -3.18 12.21
C ILE A 214 14.70 -4.04 13.00
N GLU A 215 14.70 -3.97 14.34
CA GLU A 215 15.60 -4.77 15.20
C GLU A 215 15.43 -6.28 14.95
N ILE A 216 14.19 -6.77 14.81
CA ILE A 216 13.92 -8.19 14.49
C ILE A 216 14.44 -8.58 13.10
N LEU A 217 14.17 -7.74 12.09
CA LEU A 217 14.51 -8.02 10.69
C LEU A 217 16.00 -7.79 10.37
N GLN A 218 16.68 -6.92 11.13
CA GLN A 218 18.06 -6.52 10.90
C GLN A 218 19.03 -7.70 10.89
N ILE A 219 18.74 -8.76 11.66
CA ILE A 219 19.55 -9.98 11.77
C ILE A 219 19.80 -10.63 10.39
N GLN A 220 18.87 -10.44 9.44
CA GLN A 220 18.94 -11.02 8.09
C GLN A 220 19.45 -10.04 7.03
N GLN A 221 19.71 -8.78 7.38
CA GLN A 221 20.04 -7.73 6.44
C GLN A 221 21.55 -7.55 6.27
N PHE A 222 21.97 -7.22 5.05
CA PHE A 222 23.37 -6.99 4.70
C PHE A 222 23.52 -5.75 3.81
N SER A 223 24.75 -5.23 3.72
CA SER A 223 25.13 -4.15 2.80
C SER A 223 24.25 -2.89 2.98
N PHE A 224 23.78 -2.29 1.90
CA PHE A 224 23.02 -1.04 1.89
C PHE A 224 21.67 -1.13 2.62
N VAL A 225 21.06 -2.32 2.68
CA VAL A 225 19.79 -2.52 3.41
C VAL A 225 20.04 -2.36 4.91
N LEU A 226 21.11 -2.97 5.41
CA LEU A 226 21.51 -2.86 6.82
C LEU A 226 21.87 -1.41 7.18
N GLU A 227 22.63 -0.73 6.33
CA GLU A 227 22.98 0.69 6.54
C GLU A 227 21.74 1.57 6.62
N ASN A 228 20.76 1.36 5.73
CA ASN A 228 19.51 2.11 5.74
C ASN A 228 18.70 1.87 7.03
N SER A 229 18.62 0.61 7.47
CA SER A 229 17.98 0.25 8.74
C SER A 229 18.67 0.88 9.95
N GLN A 230 20.00 0.88 9.99
CA GLN A 230 20.78 1.52 11.07
C GLN A 230 20.54 3.03 11.12
N ARG A 231 20.51 3.69 9.96
CA ARG A 231 20.19 5.12 9.87
C ARG A 231 18.78 5.39 10.40
N ALA A 232 17.79 4.60 9.97
CA ALA A 232 16.42 4.75 10.44
C ALA A 232 16.30 4.53 11.96
N LEU A 233 17.03 3.58 12.55
CA LEU A 233 17.07 3.38 14.00
C LEU A 233 17.64 4.62 14.71
N GLN A 234 18.71 5.21 14.19
CA GLN A 234 19.27 6.44 14.76
C GLN A 234 18.26 7.59 14.69
N ASP A 235 17.62 7.80 13.54
CA ASP A 235 16.61 8.85 13.35
C ASP A 235 15.41 8.66 14.31
N ILE A 236 15.02 7.41 14.58
CA ILE A 236 13.96 7.07 15.53
C ILE A 236 14.37 7.44 16.97
N GLU A 237 15.59 7.11 17.39
CA GLU A 237 16.06 7.46 18.74
C GLU A 237 16.14 8.98 18.93
N GLU A 238 16.59 9.71 17.91
CA GLU A 238 16.61 11.18 17.93
C GLU A 238 15.19 11.76 18.05
N ALA A 239 14.22 11.21 17.30
CA ALA A 239 12.82 11.61 17.39
C ALA A 239 12.18 11.28 18.75
N LEU A 240 12.47 10.11 19.31
CA LEU A 240 12.01 9.73 20.65
C LEU A 240 12.62 10.65 21.72
N HIS A 241 13.91 10.98 21.63
CA HIS A 241 14.54 11.93 22.53
C HIS A 241 13.88 13.32 22.46
N ALA A 242 13.50 13.78 21.26
CA ALA A 242 12.79 15.05 21.09
C ALA A 242 11.38 15.05 21.71
N LEU A 243 10.66 13.92 21.64
CA LEU A 243 9.31 13.77 22.19
C LEU A 243 9.29 13.51 23.72
N GLN A 244 10.44 13.18 24.32
CA GLN A 244 10.63 12.95 25.76
C GLN A 244 9.59 12.00 26.41
N PRO A 245 9.33 10.81 25.85
CA PRO A 245 8.48 9.84 26.50
C PRO A 245 9.10 9.34 27.81
N THR A 246 8.28 9.10 28.84
CA THR A 246 8.78 8.51 30.09
C THR A 246 9.20 7.05 29.87
N GLU A 247 10.15 6.55 30.66
CA GLU A 247 10.59 5.15 30.57
C GLU A 247 9.43 4.16 30.75
N LYS A 248 8.51 4.45 31.68
CA LYS A 248 7.28 3.67 31.88
C LYS A 248 6.44 3.64 30.60
N MET A 249 6.25 4.79 29.95
CA MET A 249 5.48 4.85 28.70
C MET A 249 6.17 4.09 27.56
N ILE A 250 7.49 4.21 27.41
CA ILE A 250 8.25 3.43 26.41
C ILE A 250 8.05 1.94 26.66
N HIS A 251 8.14 1.50 27.92
CA HIS A 251 7.94 0.10 28.30
C HIS A 251 6.53 -0.38 27.96
N THR A 252 5.49 0.32 28.41
CA THR A 252 4.09 -0.05 28.16
C THR A 252 3.75 -0.10 26.67
N ILE A 253 4.23 0.89 25.89
CA ILE A 253 4.05 0.91 24.43
C ILE A 253 4.80 -0.25 23.78
N SER A 254 6.05 -0.50 24.18
CA SER A 254 6.85 -1.59 23.61
C SER A 254 6.20 -2.95 23.86
N GLU A 255 5.63 -3.17 25.05
CA GLU A 255 4.88 -4.39 25.36
C GLU A 255 3.69 -4.56 24.42
N VAL A 256 2.79 -3.56 24.34
CA VAL A 256 1.57 -3.64 23.51
C VAL A 256 1.92 -3.80 22.03
N MET A 257 2.91 -3.05 21.55
CA MET A 257 3.36 -3.09 20.16
C MET A 257 4.25 -4.30 19.85
N ALA A 258 4.53 -5.20 20.79
CA ALA A 258 5.25 -6.44 20.53
C ALA A 258 4.34 -7.68 20.55
N GLU A 259 3.11 -7.58 21.08
CA GLU A 259 2.24 -8.73 21.32
C GLU A 259 1.91 -9.57 20.08
N ASP A 260 1.76 -8.92 18.91
CA ASP A 260 1.44 -9.58 17.64
C ASP A 260 2.67 -9.81 16.74
N LEU A 261 3.88 -9.49 17.24
CA LEU A 261 5.13 -9.77 16.55
C LEU A 261 5.52 -11.22 16.78
N ASN A 262 5.58 -11.99 15.69
CA ASN A 262 6.08 -13.35 15.72
C ASN A 262 7.25 -13.47 14.73
N PRO A 263 8.50 -13.54 15.22
CA PRO A 263 9.68 -13.61 14.37
C PRO A 263 9.66 -14.77 13.36
N GLU A 264 9.05 -15.90 13.68
CA GLU A 264 8.94 -17.03 12.74
C GLU A 264 8.03 -16.69 11.57
N LYS A 265 6.86 -16.09 11.84
CA LYS A 265 5.94 -15.61 10.79
C LYS A 265 6.50 -14.45 9.96
N MET A 266 7.43 -13.68 10.52
CA MET A 266 8.10 -12.59 9.82
C MET A 266 9.18 -13.08 8.85
N ARG A 267 9.66 -14.31 9.03
CA ARG A 267 10.69 -14.93 8.17
C ARG A 267 10.11 -15.71 7.00
N GLU A 268 8.87 -16.18 7.13
CA GLU A 268 8.14 -16.80 6.04
C GLU A 268 7.70 -15.70 5.04
N GLU A 269 8.27 -15.71 3.82
CA GLU A 269 8.02 -14.75 2.72
C GLU A 269 6.56 -14.75 2.18
N SER A 270 5.58 -15.25 2.94
CA SER A 270 4.22 -15.53 2.47
C SER A 270 3.19 -14.56 3.05
N GLN A 271 3.27 -13.27 2.68
CA GLN A 271 2.14 -12.33 2.87
C GLN A 271 1.69 -11.66 1.56
N ASP A 272 2.40 -11.94 0.46
CA ASP A 272 2.09 -11.35 -0.84
C ASP A 272 1.06 -12.18 -1.60
N GLY A 273 -0.07 -11.54 -1.94
CA GLY A 273 -1.05 -12.07 -2.86
C GLY A 273 -2.12 -12.97 -2.22
N GLU A 274 -2.22 -12.97 -0.90
CA GLU A 274 -3.29 -13.69 -0.19
C GLU A 274 -4.68 -13.18 -0.62
N SER A 275 -5.65 -14.09 -0.74
CA SER A 275 -7.02 -13.74 -1.10
C SER A 275 -7.68 -12.90 -0.01
N LEU A 276 -8.33 -11.79 -0.38
CA LEU A 276 -9.07 -10.98 0.59
C LEU A 276 -10.32 -11.67 1.16
N SER A 277 -10.86 -12.68 0.46
CA SER A 277 -12.11 -13.35 0.86
C SER A 277 -12.02 -14.07 2.21
N GLY A 278 -10.82 -14.36 2.70
CA GLY A 278 -10.57 -15.01 3.99
C GLY A 278 -9.86 -14.13 5.01
N LEU A 279 -9.58 -12.87 4.68
CA LEU A 279 -8.77 -11.97 5.51
C LEU A 279 -9.66 -11.05 6.33
N TYR A 280 -9.53 -11.14 7.66
CA TYR A 280 -10.12 -10.18 8.58
C TYR A 280 -9.11 -9.10 8.95
N ILE A 281 -9.17 -7.97 8.24
CA ILE A 281 -8.32 -6.80 8.50
C ILE A 281 -9.02 -5.95 9.57
N LYS A 282 -8.52 -6.01 10.81
CA LYS A 282 -8.99 -5.13 11.89
C LYS A 282 -8.63 -3.68 11.59
N ASP A 283 -9.49 -2.76 12.02
CA ASP A 283 -9.19 -1.34 12.00
C ASP A 283 -7.96 -1.02 12.86
N PHE A 284 -7.20 -0.01 12.48
CA PHE A 284 -5.96 0.38 13.15
C PHE A 284 -6.21 0.74 14.62
N ASP A 285 -7.28 1.50 14.87
CA ASP A 285 -7.56 1.96 16.22
C ASP A 285 -8.06 0.81 17.09
N GLU A 286 -8.88 -0.08 16.55
CA GLU A 286 -9.32 -1.30 17.25
C GLU A 286 -8.14 -2.23 17.59
N ARG A 287 -7.21 -2.41 16.65
CA ARG A 287 -6.13 -3.39 16.78
C ARG A 287 -5.03 -2.95 17.74
N TRP A 288 -4.62 -1.68 17.70
CA TRP A 288 -3.47 -1.20 18.47
C TRP A 288 -3.80 -0.02 19.37
N TRP A 289 -4.45 1.03 18.85
CA TRP A 289 -4.63 2.28 19.58
C TRP A 289 -5.49 2.15 20.84
N ASN A 290 -6.69 1.57 20.72
CA ASN A 290 -7.66 1.49 21.82
C ASN A 290 -7.10 0.67 22.98
N LYS A 291 -6.40 -0.43 22.65
CA LYS A 291 -5.73 -1.28 23.62
C LYS A 291 -4.63 -0.52 24.37
N LEU A 292 -3.76 0.18 23.64
CA LEU A 292 -2.69 0.97 24.23
C LEU A 292 -3.24 2.09 25.12
N HIS A 293 -4.22 2.84 24.60
CA HIS A 293 -4.81 3.97 25.30
C HIS A 293 -5.46 3.53 26.63
N THR A 294 -6.17 2.41 26.63
CA THR A 294 -6.78 1.84 27.85
C THR A 294 -5.71 1.49 28.88
N LYS A 295 -4.65 0.79 28.47
CA LYS A 295 -3.57 0.36 29.37
C LYS A 295 -2.84 1.54 30.00
N LEU A 296 -2.56 2.60 29.23
CA LEU A 296 -1.93 3.81 29.75
C LEU A 296 -2.83 4.58 30.72
N GLN A 297 -4.15 4.60 30.50
CA GLN A 297 -5.10 5.21 31.44
C GLN A 297 -5.15 4.47 32.77
N GLU A 298 -5.23 3.14 32.74
CA GLU A 298 -5.21 2.29 33.95
C GLU A 298 -3.94 2.52 34.77
N GLU A 299 -2.79 2.65 34.11
CA GLU A 299 -1.49 2.88 34.74
C GLU A 299 -1.28 4.29 35.31
N THR A 300 -2.07 5.28 34.87
CA THR A 300 -2.08 6.63 35.46
C THR A 300 -3.01 6.75 36.66
N ALA A 301 -3.97 5.83 36.79
CA ALA A 301 -4.93 5.79 37.89
C ALA A 301 -4.43 4.99 39.12
N ALA A 302 -3.35 4.22 38.96
CA ALA A 302 -2.70 3.40 40.00
C ALA A 302 -1.44 4.05 40.55
#